data_AF-A0A8C6D0M3-F1
#
_entry.id   AF-A0A8C6D0M3-F1
#
_cell.length_a   1.000
_cell.length_b   1.000
_cell.length_c   1.000
_cell.angle_alpha   90.00
_cell.angle_beta   90.00
_cell.angle_gamma   90.00
#
_symmetry.space_group_name_H-M   'P 1'
#
loop_
_entity.id
_entity.type
_entity.pdbx_description
1 polymer ?
#
loop_
_entity_poly.entity_id
_entity_poly.type
_entity_poly.pdbx_seq_one_letter_code
_entity_poly.pdbx_strand_id
1 'polypeptide(L)'
;MKRQRNTQQVKEQEKCPPTQTKEEDIGNLPDKEFRILMINNLEKRNEKMEERFNKDLEEIKKSQYTMNNAIDEIRNTLEGTNSRITEAEDRISELEDRIVEINETERKKEKQIKRNENNIRDLWDNVKRSNIRIIGIPEEEDKKKDHERILEEIIVENFPKIGKEIITQVQETQRVPNRINPRRNTPRHILIKLTKIKHKEQILKAAREKQQITHKGIPIRITADLSTETLQARREWQDILKVMKESNLQPRLLYPARISFKYEGEIKSFTDKQKLREFSITKPALQQIPTSKRGTHTD
;
A
#
# COMPACT_ATOMS: atom_id res chain seq x y z
N MET A 1 33.62 14.21 4.41
CA MET A 1 34.87 14.14 3.61
C MET A 1 35.60 15.46 3.71
N LYS A 2 36.77 15.46 4.35
CA LYS A 2 37.65 16.62 4.48
C LYS A 2 38.29 16.88 3.10
N ARG A 3 38.15 18.08 2.54
CA ARG A 3 39.02 18.54 1.45
C ARG A 3 39.82 19.74 1.92
N GLN A 4 41.12 19.58 1.71
CA GLN A 4 42.23 20.28 2.32
C GLN A 4 42.26 21.76 1.94
N ARG A 5 42.53 22.61 2.93
CA ARG A 5 43.06 23.96 2.74
C ARG A 5 44.42 23.83 2.06
N ASN A 6 44.58 24.40 0.87
CA ASN A 6 45.89 24.62 0.27
C ASN A 6 46.25 26.09 0.48
N THR A 7 46.90 26.36 1.60
CA THR A 7 47.47 27.67 1.93
C THR A 7 48.88 27.69 1.33
N GLN A 8 48.99 28.02 0.04
CA GLN A 8 50.29 28.41 -0.51
C GLN A 8 50.57 29.84 -0.08
N GLN A 9 51.23 29.97 1.07
CA GLN A 9 51.96 31.17 1.44
C GLN A 9 53.07 31.36 0.41
N VAL A 10 52.82 32.18 -0.60
CA VAL A 10 53.91 32.81 -1.35
C VAL A 10 54.48 33.88 -0.43
N LYS A 11 55.51 33.49 0.34
CA LYS A 11 56.45 34.45 0.92
C LYS A 11 57.22 35.06 -0.25
N GLU A 12 56.65 36.09 -0.88
CA GLU A 12 57.49 37.04 -1.60
C GLU A 12 58.25 37.82 -0.52
N GLN A 13 59.52 37.45 -0.36
CA GLN A 13 60.50 38.32 0.25
C GLN A 13 60.52 39.59 -0.61
N GLU A 14 59.90 40.66 -0.11
CA GLU A 14 60.23 42.01 -0.55
C GLU A 14 61.72 42.23 -0.26
N LYS A 15 62.56 41.91 -1.24
CA LYS A 15 63.90 42.48 -1.33
C LYS A 15 63.69 43.97 -1.57
N CYS A 16 63.75 44.77 -0.50
CA CYS A 16 64.01 46.20 -0.63
C CYS A 16 65.22 46.38 -1.56
N PRO A 17 65.09 47.09 -2.69
CA PRO A 17 66.26 47.43 -3.48
C PRO A 17 67.15 48.31 -2.58
N PRO A 18 68.47 48.08 -2.56
CA PRO A 18 69.35 48.95 -1.80
C PRO A 18 69.18 50.35 -2.39
N THR A 19 68.71 51.29 -1.57
CA THR A 19 68.69 52.69 -1.99
C THR A 19 70.15 53.14 -1.96
N GLN A 20 70.89 52.89 -3.04
CA GLN A 20 72.17 53.55 -3.28
C GLN A 20 71.89 55.02 -3.52
N THR A 21 71.76 55.76 -2.42
CA THR A 21 71.96 57.21 -2.43
C THR A 21 73.40 57.39 -2.01
N LYS A 22 74.21 57.96 -2.89
CA LYS A 22 75.62 58.27 -2.64
C LYS A 22 75.72 59.08 -1.35
N GLU A 23 76.29 58.50 -0.30
CA GLU A 23 76.69 59.19 0.94
C GLU A 23 78.06 59.88 0.75
N GLU A 24 78.35 60.37 -0.44
CA GLU A 24 79.58 61.13 -0.71
C GLU A 24 79.20 62.62 -0.74
N ASP A 25 79.77 63.37 0.22
CA ASP A 25 79.69 64.83 0.41
C ASP A 25 78.36 65.45 0.86
N ILE A 26 77.91 65.12 2.08
CA ILE A 26 76.85 65.90 2.77
C ILE A 26 77.43 66.80 3.88
N GLY A 27 78.63 66.49 4.40
CA GLY A 27 79.21 67.15 5.56
C GLY A 27 79.80 68.55 5.34
N ASN A 28 80.00 68.99 4.09
CA ASN A 28 80.75 70.22 3.75
C ASN A 28 79.97 71.25 2.88
N LEU A 29 78.66 71.10 2.68
CA LEU A 29 77.87 72.07 1.90
C LEU A 29 77.43 73.29 2.76
N PRO A 30 77.43 74.53 2.21
CA PRO A 30 76.80 75.69 2.84
C PRO A 30 75.31 75.40 3.17
N ASP A 31 74.82 75.81 4.33
CA ASP A 31 73.45 75.53 4.86
C ASP A 31 72.33 75.76 3.81
N LYS A 32 72.48 76.79 2.97
CA LYS A 32 71.53 77.10 1.89
C LYS A 32 71.46 76.02 0.81
N GLU A 33 72.60 75.44 0.40
CA GLU A 33 72.66 74.40 -0.62
C GLU A 33 72.18 73.06 -0.09
N PHE A 34 72.49 72.73 1.17
CA PHE A 34 71.95 71.56 1.86
C PHE A 34 70.41 71.61 1.95
N ARG A 35 69.83 72.77 2.30
CA ARG A 35 68.37 72.95 2.32
C ARG A 35 67.73 72.76 0.95
N ILE A 36 68.34 73.27 -0.12
CA ILE A 36 67.85 73.09 -1.50
C ILE A 36 67.91 71.62 -1.91
N LEU A 37 69.00 70.91 -1.61
CA LEU A 37 69.13 69.48 -1.89
C LEU A 37 68.07 68.65 -1.16
N MET A 38 67.78 68.98 0.10
CA MET A 38 66.74 68.31 0.89
C MET A 38 65.33 68.55 0.34
N ILE A 39 65.02 69.79 -0.06
CA ILE A 39 63.74 70.12 -0.71
C ILE A 39 63.58 69.33 -2.02
N ASN A 40 64.60 69.33 -2.89
CA ASN A 40 64.57 68.58 -4.15
C ASN A 40 64.41 67.07 -3.95
N ASN A 41 65.01 66.51 -2.89
CA ASN A 41 64.85 65.09 -2.55
C ASN A 41 63.45 64.77 -2.02
N LEU A 42 62.82 65.69 -1.29
CA LEU A 42 61.43 65.56 -0.83
C LEU A 42 60.45 65.70 -1.99
N GLU A 43 60.66 66.66 -2.89
CA GLU A 43 59.85 66.83 -4.11
C GLU A 43 59.90 65.57 -4.98
N LYS A 44 61.10 65.02 -5.25
CA LYS A 44 61.24 63.75 -5.98
C LYS A 44 60.59 62.56 -5.26
N ARG A 45 60.58 62.54 -3.93
CA ARG A 45 59.87 61.50 -3.16
C ARG A 45 58.35 61.67 -3.27
N ASN A 46 57.85 62.89 -3.24
CA ASN A 46 56.43 63.21 -3.41
C ASN A 46 55.95 62.90 -4.83
N GLU A 47 56.69 63.28 -5.87
CA GLU A 47 56.36 62.92 -7.27
C GLU A 47 56.27 61.41 -7.46
N LYS A 48 57.25 60.65 -6.95
CA LYS A 48 57.23 59.18 -6.97
C LYS A 48 56.10 58.58 -6.13
N MET A 49 55.61 59.31 -5.13
CA MET A 49 54.49 58.89 -4.30
C MET A 49 53.17 59.13 -5.04
N GLU A 50 53.01 60.30 -5.66
CA GLU A 50 51.86 60.63 -6.52
C GLU A 50 51.74 59.68 -7.72
N GLU A 51 52.85 59.35 -8.37
CA GLU A 51 52.86 58.39 -9.48
C GLU A 51 52.39 56.99 -9.03
N ARG A 52 52.85 56.53 -7.85
CA ARG A 52 52.39 55.26 -7.26
C ARG A 52 50.91 55.28 -6.89
N PHE A 53 50.46 56.34 -6.22
CA PHE A 53 49.04 56.50 -5.88
C PHE A 53 48.15 56.53 -7.12
N ASN A 54 48.56 57.23 -8.19
CA ASN A 54 47.79 57.28 -9.43
C ASN A 54 47.73 55.90 -10.10
N LYS A 55 48.82 55.14 -10.09
CA LYS A 55 48.84 53.76 -10.59
C LYS A 55 47.89 52.86 -9.80
N ASP A 56 47.94 52.91 -8.47
CA ASP A 56 47.07 52.14 -7.58
C ASP A 56 45.59 52.52 -7.79
N LEU A 57 45.29 53.82 -7.97
CA LEU A 57 43.93 54.29 -8.26
C LEU A 57 43.41 53.76 -9.60
N GLU A 58 44.24 53.72 -10.64
CA GLU A 58 43.84 53.15 -11.93
C GLU A 58 43.63 51.62 -11.86
N GLU A 59 44.43 50.90 -11.07
CA GLU A 59 44.22 49.47 -10.81
C GLU A 59 42.90 49.22 -10.04
N ILE A 60 42.61 50.04 -9.02
CA ILE A 60 41.35 49.99 -8.27
C ILE A 60 40.15 50.27 -9.17
N LYS A 61 40.21 51.29 -10.03
CA LYS A 61 39.12 51.60 -10.98
C LYS A 61 38.85 50.45 -11.94
N LYS A 62 39.91 49.83 -12.49
CA LYS A 62 39.78 48.66 -13.36
C LYS A 62 39.15 47.49 -12.62
N SER A 63 39.61 47.21 -11.41
CA SER A 63 39.04 46.17 -10.55
C SER A 63 37.56 46.42 -10.25
N GLN A 64 37.20 47.66 -9.88
CA GLN A 64 35.81 48.06 -9.63
C GLN A 64 34.93 47.88 -10.87
N TYR A 65 35.42 48.24 -12.06
CA TYR A 65 34.70 48.04 -13.32
C TYR A 65 34.44 46.54 -13.58
N THR A 66 35.46 45.69 -13.39
CA THR A 66 35.29 44.24 -13.55
C THR A 66 34.30 43.64 -12.54
N MET A 67 34.31 44.15 -11.30
CA MET A 67 33.39 43.70 -10.25
C MET A 67 31.95 44.08 -10.56
N ASN A 68 31.71 45.31 -11.03
CA ASN A 68 30.37 45.76 -11.39
C ASN A 68 29.78 44.94 -12.54
N ASN A 69 30.56 44.65 -13.58
CA ASN A 69 30.12 43.81 -14.68
C ASN A 69 29.73 42.40 -14.19
N ALA A 70 30.54 41.80 -13.30
CA ALA A 70 30.23 40.50 -12.71
C ALA A 70 28.95 40.53 -11.84
N ILE A 71 28.72 41.63 -11.10
CA ILE A 71 27.49 41.83 -10.30
C ILE A 71 26.26 41.90 -11.22
N ASP A 72 26.35 42.61 -12.34
CA ASP A 72 25.24 42.72 -13.30
C ASP A 72 24.93 41.37 -13.96
N GLU A 73 25.96 40.60 -14.33
CA GLU A 73 25.78 39.23 -14.82
C GLU A 73 25.08 38.34 -13.78
N ILE A 74 25.53 38.38 -12.52
CA ILE A 74 24.90 37.63 -11.42
C ILE A 74 23.44 38.05 -11.26
N ARG A 75 23.15 39.35 -11.28
CA ARG A 75 21.78 39.87 -11.15
C ARG A 75 20.87 39.35 -12.25
N ASN A 76 21.32 39.38 -13.50
CA ASN A 76 20.56 38.88 -14.65
C ASN A 76 20.30 37.37 -14.55
N THR A 77 21.31 36.59 -14.13
CA THR A 77 21.11 35.14 -13.91
C THR A 77 20.13 34.86 -12.77
N LEU A 78 20.21 35.65 -11.68
CA LEU A 78 19.31 35.52 -10.53
C LEU A 78 17.87 35.81 -10.93
N GLU A 79 17.63 36.88 -11.69
CA GLU A 79 16.29 37.23 -12.19
C GLU A 79 15.72 36.11 -13.07
N GLY A 80 16.53 35.58 -14.00
CA GLY A 80 16.14 34.44 -14.84
C GLY A 80 15.84 33.17 -14.02
N THR A 81 16.60 32.89 -12.95
CA THR A 81 16.29 31.77 -12.05
C THR A 81 15.01 32.01 -11.26
N ASN A 82 14.74 33.24 -10.85
CA ASN A 82 13.56 33.57 -10.06
C ASN A 82 12.28 33.40 -10.89
N SER A 83 12.26 33.84 -12.15
CA SER A 83 11.13 33.60 -13.06
C SER A 83 10.87 32.11 -13.26
N ARG A 84 11.92 31.29 -13.40
CA ARG A 84 11.79 29.83 -13.53
C ARG A 84 11.26 29.17 -12.25
N ILE A 85 11.60 29.70 -11.08
CA ILE A 85 11.09 29.22 -9.79
C ILE A 85 9.60 29.52 -9.68
N THR A 86 9.17 30.75 -9.96
CA THR A 86 7.75 31.11 -9.94
C THR A 86 6.93 30.25 -10.92
N GLU A 87 7.43 30.02 -12.13
CA GLU A 87 6.77 29.12 -13.09
C GLU A 87 6.67 27.68 -12.54
N ALA A 88 7.71 27.19 -11.87
CA ALA A 88 7.69 25.86 -11.26
C ALA A 88 6.71 25.79 -10.09
N GLU A 89 6.61 26.83 -9.27
CA GLU A 89 5.66 26.93 -8.15
C GLU A 89 4.21 26.90 -8.64
N ASP A 90 3.88 27.68 -9.68
CA ASP A 90 2.55 27.68 -10.28
C ASP A 90 2.18 26.29 -10.82
N ARG A 91 3.12 25.63 -11.51
CA ARG A 91 2.93 24.26 -12.01
C ARG A 91 2.78 23.23 -10.90
N ILE A 92 3.48 23.40 -9.78
CA ILE A 92 3.33 22.53 -8.61
C ILE A 92 1.94 22.72 -8.01
N SER A 93 1.46 23.95 -7.86
CA SER A 93 0.11 24.24 -7.35
C SER A 93 -0.97 23.57 -8.21
N GLU A 94 -0.88 23.68 -9.54
CA GLU A 94 -1.83 23.02 -10.45
C GLU A 94 -1.80 21.48 -10.32
N LEU A 95 -0.60 20.90 -10.14
CA LEU A 95 -0.46 19.46 -9.94
C LEU A 95 -1.02 19.01 -8.59
N GLU A 96 -0.86 19.79 -7.53
CA GLU A 96 -1.43 19.51 -6.22
C GLU A 96 -2.96 19.45 -6.27
N ASP A 97 -3.60 20.43 -6.92
CA ASP A 97 -5.05 20.45 -7.11
C ASP A 97 -5.54 19.22 -7.90
N ARG A 98 -4.84 18.87 -9.01
CA ARG A 98 -5.15 17.67 -9.80
C ARG A 98 -4.99 16.38 -9.01
N ILE A 99 -4.00 16.29 -8.13
CA ILE A 99 -3.80 15.10 -7.26
C ILE A 99 -4.97 14.95 -6.29
N VAL A 100 -5.48 16.05 -5.71
CA VAL A 100 -6.65 16.01 -4.83
C VAL A 100 -7.87 15.48 -5.59
N GLU A 101 -8.13 15.99 -6.80
CA GLU A 101 -9.22 15.50 -7.65
C GLU A 101 -9.08 14.01 -7.99
N ILE A 102 -7.87 13.56 -8.36
CA ILE A 102 -7.57 12.15 -8.65
C ILE A 102 -7.89 11.29 -7.42
N ASN A 103 -7.39 11.65 -6.24
CA ASN A 103 -7.63 10.93 -4.99
C ASN A 103 -9.13 10.80 -4.66
N GLU A 104 -9.91 11.86 -4.87
CA GLU A 104 -11.36 11.80 -4.69
C GLU A 104 -12.03 10.84 -5.68
N THR A 105 -11.62 10.86 -6.94
CA THR A 105 -12.17 9.97 -7.97
C THR A 105 -11.79 8.51 -7.72
N GLU A 106 -10.56 8.25 -7.26
CA GLU A 106 -10.10 6.92 -6.85
C GLU A 106 -10.92 6.40 -5.68
N ARG A 107 -11.14 7.21 -4.65
CA ARG A 107 -11.97 6.83 -3.50
C ARG A 107 -13.41 6.53 -3.90
N LYS A 108 -13.98 7.25 -4.87
CA LYS A 108 -15.31 6.97 -5.44
C LYS A 108 -15.31 5.64 -6.21
N LYS A 109 -14.29 5.40 -7.05
CA LYS A 109 -14.13 4.14 -7.80
C LYS A 109 -13.93 2.94 -6.88
N GLU A 110 -13.13 3.06 -5.83
CA GLU A 110 -12.91 2.00 -4.84
C GLU A 110 -14.22 1.61 -4.13
N LYS A 111 -15.01 2.60 -3.69
CA LYS A 111 -16.34 2.35 -3.12
C LYS A 111 -17.25 1.63 -4.13
N GLN A 112 -17.19 2.00 -5.41
CA GLN A 112 -17.99 1.36 -6.45
C GLN A 112 -17.53 -0.08 -6.71
N ILE A 113 -16.23 -0.34 -6.78
CA ILE A 113 -15.66 -1.69 -6.94
C ILE A 113 -16.09 -2.57 -5.77
N LYS A 114 -15.94 -2.10 -4.53
CA LYS A 114 -16.35 -2.86 -3.34
C LYS A 114 -17.86 -3.17 -3.33
N ARG A 115 -18.71 -2.25 -3.80
CA ARG A 115 -20.15 -2.52 -3.98
C ARG A 115 -20.38 -3.57 -5.05
N ASN A 116 -19.71 -3.46 -6.19
CA ASN A 116 -19.83 -4.41 -7.31
C ASN A 116 -19.37 -5.83 -6.90
N GLU A 117 -18.26 -5.95 -6.16
CA GLU A 117 -17.78 -7.24 -5.62
C GLU A 117 -18.80 -7.89 -4.69
N ASN A 118 -19.39 -7.11 -3.78
CA ASN A 118 -20.46 -7.61 -2.90
C ASN A 118 -21.70 -8.02 -3.71
N ASN A 119 -22.09 -7.22 -4.70
CA ASN A 119 -23.22 -7.55 -5.58
C ASN A 119 -22.96 -8.85 -6.36
N ILE A 120 -21.76 -9.03 -6.92
CA ILE A 120 -21.37 -10.24 -7.64
C ILE A 120 -21.41 -11.45 -6.71
N ARG A 121 -20.90 -11.31 -5.48
CA ARG A 121 -20.96 -12.37 -4.46
C ARG A 121 -22.40 -12.76 -4.15
N ASP A 122 -23.27 -11.78 -3.90
CA ASP A 122 -24.67 -12.03 -3.58
C ASP A 122 -25.42 -12.67 -4.76
N LEU A 123 -25.15 -12.23 -5.99
CA LEU A 123 -25.72 -12.85 -7.20
C LEU A 123 -25.26 -14.30 -7.36
N TRP A 124 -23.97 -14.60 -7.19
CA TRP A 124 -23.45 -15.96 -7.27
C TRP A 124 -24.02 -16.86 -6.18
N ASP A 125 -24.09 -16.37 -4.96
CA ASP A 125 -24.68 -17.10 -3.85
C ASP A 125 -26.18 -17.34 -4.11
N ASN A 126 -26.92 -16.36 -4.64
CA ASN A 126 -28.32 -16.53 -5.05
C ASN A 126 -28.50 -17.60 -6.13
N VAL A 127 -27.66 -17.61 -7.18
CA VAL A 127 -27.69 -18.64 -8.23
C VAL A 127 -27.39 -20.03 -7.65
N LYS A 128 -26.45 -20.11 -6.69
CA LYS A 128 -26.07 -21.36 -6.01
C LYS A 128 -26.98 -21.72 -4.84
N ARG A 129 -27.97 -20.89 -4.53
CA ARG A 129 -28.74 -20.99 -3.28
C ARG A 129 -29.50 -22.30 -3.20
N SER A 130 -29.97 -22.86 -4.31
CA SER A 130 -30.64 -24.16 -4.35
C SER A 130 -29.72 -25.35 -4.66
N ASN A 131 -28.42 -25.11 -4.85
CA ASN A 131 -27.46 -26.14 -5.20
C ASN A 131 -26.95 -26.92 -3.98
N ILE A 132 -26.81 -28.23 -4.13
CA ILE A 132 -26.09 -29.12 -3.21
C ILE A 132 -24.89 -29.74 -3.93
N ARG A 133 -23.83 -30.03 -3.16
CA ARG A 133 -22.60 -30.63 -3.65
C ARG A 133 -22.33 -31.94 -2.94
N ILE A 134 -22.24 -33.02 -3.71
CA ILE A 134 -21.94 -34.36 -3.22
C ILE A 134 -20.48 -34.71 -3.57
N ILE A 135 -19.76 -35.23 -2.58
CA ILE A 135 -18.32 -35.51 -2.64
C ILE A 135 -18.11 -36.98 -2.28
N GLY A 136 -17.25 -37.68 -3.05
CA GLY A 136 -16.84 -39.05 -2.77
C GLY A 136 -17.53 -40.11 -3.63
N ILE A 137 -18.35 -39.73 -4.61
CA ILE A 137 -18.98 -40.69 -5.52
C ILE A 137 -17.98 -41.08 -6.63
N PRO A 138 -17.70 -42.37 -6.88
CA PRO A 138 -16.81 -42.83 -7.95
C PRO A 138 -17.25 -42.37 -9.35
N GLU A 139 -16.32 -42.26 -10.30
CA GLU A 139 -16.64 -41.82 -11.69
C GLU A 139 -17.22 -42.93 -12.57
N GLU A 140 -17.00 -44.20 -12.21
CA GLU A 140 -17.48 -45.36 -13.00
C GLU A 140 -19.00 -45.48 -13.04
N GLU A 141 -19.66 -44.93 -12.01
CA GLU A 141 -21.10 -44.97 -11.81
C GLU A 141 -21.86 -44.04 -12.76
N ASP A 142 -21.19 -42.98 -13.26
CA ASP A 142 -21.76 -41.98 -14.16
C ASP A 142 -22.05 -42.55 -15.56
N LYS A 143 -21.35 -43.61 -15.98
CA LYS A 143 -21.55 -44.21 -17.32
C LYS A 143 -22.88 -44.96 -17.46
N LYS A 144 -23.58 -45.24 -16.35
CA LYS A 144 -24.75 -46.13 -16.32
C LYS A 144 -26.01 -45.50 -15.74
N LYS A 145 -25.91 -44.39 -15.00
CA LYS A 145 -27.06 -43.76 -14.33
C LYS A 145 -26.97 -42.23 -14.39
N ASP A 146 -28.13 -41.61 -14.65
CA ASP A 146 -28.32 -40.18 -14.44
C ASP A 146 -28.06 -39.84 -12.96
N HIS A 147 -27.45 -38.69 -12.70
CA HIS A 147 -27.04 -38.32 -11.34
C HIS A 147 -28.25 -38.11 -10.40
N GLU A 148 -29.45 -37.97 -10.96
CA GLU A 148 -30.73 -37.98 -10.25
C GLU A 148 -30.94 -39.29 -9.50
N ARG A 149 -30.70 -40.44 -10.16
CA ARG A 149 -30.83 -41.76 -9.52
C ARG A 149 -29.84 -41.95 -8.37
N ILE A 150 -28.65 -41.37 -8.49
CA ILE A 150 -27.66 -41.40 -7.41
C ILE A 150 -28.19 -40.65 -6.18
N LEU A 151 -28.81 -39.48 -6.38
CA LEU A 151 -29.45 -38.77 -5.28
C LEU A 151 -30.60 -39.58 -4.67
N GLU A 152 -31.42 -40.24 -5.49
CA GLU A 152 -32.49 -41.12 -5.01
C GLU A 152 -31.97 -42.24 -4.10
N GLU A 153 -30.93 -42.95 -4.56
CA GLU A 153 -30.26 -44.02 -3.80
C GLU A 153 -29.76 -43.49 -2.46
N ILE A 154 -29.11 -42.32 -2.46
CA ILE A 154 -28.62 -41.66 -1.23
C ILE A 154 -29.77 -41.30 -0.30
N ILE A 155 -30.87 -40.74 -0.80
CA ILE A 155 -32.02 -40.34 0.04
C ILE A 155 -32.70 -41.55 0.64
N VAL A 156 -32.91 -42.63 -0.12
CA VAL A 156 -33.53 -43.86 0.40
C VAL A 156 -32.64 -44.54 1.43
N GLU A 157 -31.33 -44.64 1.15
CA GLU A 157 -30.36 -45.26 2.05
C GLU A 157 -30.18 -44.46 3.35
N ASN A 158 -30.21 -43.12 3.28
CA ASN A 158 -29.83 -42.27 4.41
C ASN A 158 -30.96 -41.53 5.11
N PHE A 159 -31.99 -41.14 4.37
CA PHE A 159 -33.01 -40.21 4.83
C PHE A 159 -34.43 -40.73 4.54
N PRO A 160 -34.83 -41.90 5.08
CA PRO A 160 -36.14 -42.50 4.78
C PRO A 160 -37.32 -41.60 5.16
N LYS A 161 -37.12 -40.68 6.12
CA LYS A 161 -38.14 -39.73 6.60
C LYS A 161 -38.42 -38.57 5.64
N ILE A 162 -37.53 -38.29 4.69
CA ILE A 162 -37.62 -37.12 3.81
C ILE A 162 -38.66 -37.33 2.68
N GLY A 163 -39.07 -38.58 2.43
CA GLY A 163 -40.07 -38.92 1.42
C GLY A 163 -39.55 -38.79 -0.01
N LYS A 164 -40.21 -39.48 -0.95
CA LYS A 164 -39.87 -39.45 -2.39
C LYS A 164 -40.22 -38.12 -3.08
N GLU A 165 -40.82 -37.18 -2.36
CA GLU A 165 -41.31 -35.90 -2.91
C GLU A 165 -40.20 -34.93 -3.35
N ILE A 166 -38.99 -35.06 -2.79
CA ILE A 166 -37.83 -34.24 -3.17
C ILE A 166 -37.23 -34.68 -4.52
N ILE A 167 -37.49 -35.92 -4.92
CA ILE A 167 -36.90 -36.59 -6.08
C ILE A 167 -37.38 -35.94 -7.39
N THR A 168 -38.68 -35.62 -7.50
CA THR A 168 -39.29 -35.02 -8.70
C THR A 168 -38.97 -33.53 -8.90
N GLN A 169 -38.09 -32.98 -8.05
CA GLN A 169 -37.81 -31.55 -7.96
C GLN A 169 -36.33 -31.20 -8.19
N VAL A 170 -35.59 -32.09 -8.87
CA VAL A 170 -34.26 -31.79 -9.37
C VAL A 170 -34.39 -31.04 -10.71
N GLN A 171 -33.67 -29.92 -10.85
CA GLN A 171 -33.68 -29.11 -12.07
C GLN A 171 -32.52 -29.49 -12.99
N GLU A 172 -31.33 -29.60 -12.43
CA GLU A 172 -30.09 -29.87 -13.18
C GLU A 172 -29.16 -30.71 -12.31
N THR A 173 -28.43 -31.62 -12.96
CA THR A 173 -27.36 -32.39 -12.32
C THR A 173 -26.13 -32.44 -13.21
N GLN A 174 -24.95 -32.26 -12.63
CA GLN A 174 -23.69 -32.32 -13.37
C GLN A 174 -22.48 -32.60 -12.48
N ARG A 175 -21.44 -33.21 -13.04
CA ARG A 175 -20.11 -33.27 -12.41
C ARG A 175 -19.33 -32.00 -12.67
N VAL A 176 -18.71 -31.46 -11.64
CA VAL A 176 -17.91 -30.23 -11.74
C VAL A 176 -16.46 -30.52 -11.33
N PRO A 177 -15.46 -30.21 -12.19
CA PRO A 177 -15.57 -29.62 -13.55
C PRO A 177 -16.07 -30.62 -14.62
N ASN A 178 -16.62 -30.14 -15.74
CA ASN A 178 -17.12 -31.02 -16.82
C ASN A 178 -16.04 -31.91 -17.44
N ARG A 179 -14.80 -31.43 -17.51
CA ARG A 179 -13.66 -32.19 -18.04
C ARG A 179 -12.96 -32.98 -16.92
N ILE A 180 -12.67 -34.24 -17.19
CA ILE A 180 -11.85 -35.10 -16.32
C ILE A 180 -10.41 -34.64 -16.40
N ASN A 181 -9.75 -34.46 -15.26
CA ASN A 181 -8.33 -34.16 -15.19
C ASN A 181 -7.57 -35.44 -14.79
N PRO A 182 -6.78 -36.05 -15.69
CA PRO A 182 -6.10 -37.31 -15.41
C PRO A 182 -5.04 -37.21 -14.30
N ARG A 183 -4.63 -36.00 -13.91
CA ARG A 183 -3.69 -35.78 -12.79
C ARG A 183 -4.35 -35.80 -11.41
N ARG A 184 -5.69 -35.84 -11.33
CA ARG A 184 -6.43 -35.85 -10.07
C ARG A 184 -6.98 -37.25 -9.80
N ASN A 185 -6.52 -37.85 -8.71
CA ASN A 185 -6.96 -39.19 -8.27
C ASN A 185 -8.28 -39.15 -7.48
N THR A 186 -8.76 -37.96 -7.12
CA THR A 186 -10.03 -37.78 -6.40
C THR A 186 -11.20 -37.69 -7.38
N PRO A 187 -12.32 -38.39 -7.15
CA PRO A 187 -13.51 -38.25 -7.99
C PRO A 187 -14.02 -36.81 -8.04
N ARG A 188 -14.51 -36.37 -9.21
CA ARG A 188 -15.14 -35.06 -9.34
C ARG A 188 -16.39 -34.94 -8.48
N HIS A 189 -16.74 -33.73 -8.09
CA HIS A 189 -17.91 -33.53 -7.23
C HIS A 189 -19.17 -33.47 -8.10
N ILE A 190 -20.30 -33.96 -7.59
CA ILE A 190 -21.59 -33.81 -8.24
C ILE A 190 -22.26 -32.54 -7.69
N LEU A 191 -22.71 -31.69 -8.60
CA LEU A 191 -23.56 -30.54 -8.31
C LEU A 191 -24.99 -30.87 -8.72
N ILE A 192 -25.93 -30.68 -7.80
CA ILE A 192 -27.36 -30.88 -8.03
C ILE A 192 -28.07 -29.59 -7.69
N LYS A 193 -28.84 -29.06 -8.65
CA LYS A 193 -29.70 -27.90 -8.47
C LYS A 193 -31.12 -28.37 -8.18
N LEU A 194 -31.64 -27.99 -7.02
CA LEU A 194 -33.01 -28.27 -6.63
C LEU A 194 -33.92 -27.11 -7.04
N THR A 195 -35.20 -27.37 -7.31
CA THR A 195 -36.18 -26.33 -7.64
C THR A 195 -36.55 -25.49 -6.42
N LYS A 196 -36.66 -26.10 -5.22
CA LYS A 196 -37.00 -25.41 -3.97
C LYS A 196 -35.85 -25.43 -2.96
N ILE A 197 -35.56 -24.26 -2.40
CA ILE A 197 -34.54 -24.08 -1.36
C ILE A 197 -34.89 -24.84 -0.07
N LYS A 198 -36.18 -24.99 0.26
CA LYS A 198 -36.65 -25.76 1.43
C LYS A 198 -36.12 -27.20 1.41
N HIS A 199 -36.13 -27.84 0.25
CA HIS A 199 -35.66 -29.22 0.09
C HIS A 199 -34.14 -29.34 0.28
N LYS A 200 -33.36 -28.38 -0.24
CA LYS A 200 -31.93 -28.29 0.06
C LYS A 200 -31.67 -28.20 1.55
N GLU A 201 -32.37 -27.31 2.26
CA GLU A 201 -32.18 -27.11 3.69
C GLU A 201 -32.55 -28.34 4.51
N GLN A 202 -33.62 -29.04 4.13
CA GLN A 202 -34.02 -30.31 4.74
C GLN A 202 -32.95 -31.40 4.56
N ILE A 203 -32.43 -31.59 3.33
CA ILE A 203 -31.36 -32.57 3.05
C ILE A 203 -30.10 -32.23 3.84
N LEU A 204 -29.66 -30.96 3.82
CA LEU A 204 -28.45 -30.55 4.55
C LEU A 204 -28.61 -30.64 6.07
N LYS A 205 -29.82 -30.45 6.59
CA LYS A 205 -30.12 -30.63 8.02
C LYS A 205 -30.04 -32.10 8.40
N ALA A 206 -30.72 -32.98 7.66
CA ALA A 206 -30.69 -34.42 7.91
C ALA A 206 -29.28 -35.00 7.74
N ALA A 207 -28.52 -34.53 6.76
CA ALA A 207 -27.12 -34.87 6.57
C ALA A 207 -26.25 -34.55 7.80
N ARG A 208 -26.47 -33.38 8.43
CA ARG A 208 -25.75 -32.99 9.66
C ARG A 208 -26.19 -33.79 10.88
N GLU A 209 -27.48 -34.13 10.98
CA GLU A 209 -28.01 -34.94 12.08
C GLU A 209 -27.50 -36.39 12.01
N LYS A 210 -27.42 -36.97 10.80
CA LYS A 210 -26.90 -38.33 10.62
C LYS A 210 -25.39 -38.42 10.76
N GLN A 211 -24.65 -37.36 10.40
CA GLN A 211 -23.17 -37.25 10.37
C GLN A 211 -22.45 -38.21 9.41
N GLN A 212 -22.79 -39.50 9.41
CA GLN A 212 -22.27 -40.51 8.49
C GLN A 212 -23.29 -40.79 7.38
N ILE A 213 -22.92 -40.45 6.15
CA ILE A 213 -23.74 -40.66 4.96
C ILE A 213 -22.99 -41.65 4.08
N THR A 214 -23.68 -42.70 3.65
CA THR A 214 -23.11 -43.72 2.78
C THR A 214 -23.84 -43.78 1.46
N HIS A 215 -23.16 -44.24 0.42
CA HIS A 215 -23.76 -44.63 -0.85
C HIS A 215 -23.18 -45.98 -1.22
N LYS A 216 -23.99 -47.03 -1.21
CA LYS A 216 -23.54 -48.41 -1.47
C LYS A 216 -22.38 -48.83 -0.55
N GLY A 217 -22.44 -48.41 0.71
CA GLY A 217 -21.39 -48.67 1.69
C GLY A 217 -20.17 -47.75 1.63
N ILE A 218 -20.05 -46.86 0.63
CA ILE A 218 -18.95 -45.89 0.53
C ILE A 218 -19.34 -44.61 1.29
N PRO A 219 -18.51 -44.08 2.20
CA PRO A 219 -18.79 -42.83 2.90
C PRO A 219 -18.71 -41.64 1.94
N ILE A 220 -19.75 -40.80 1.95
CA ILE A 220 -19.86 -39.61 1.12
C ILE A 220 -20.14 -38.36 1.97
N ARG A 221 -19.93 -37.18 1.38
CA ARG A 221 -20.23 -35.90 2.02
C ARG A 221 -21.17 -35.06 1.17
N ILE A 222 -22.26 -34.61 1.79
CA ILE A 222 -23.20 -33.65 1.20
C ILE A 222 -22.95 -32.28 1.82
N THR A 223 -22.71 -31.29 0.98
CA THR A 223 -22.39 -29.92 1.38
C THR A 223 -23.19 -28.89 0.58
N ALA A 224 -23.30 -27.67 1.09
CA ALA A 224 -23.87 -26.57 0.31
C ALA A 224 -22.84 -26.12 -0.74
N ASP A 225 -23.30 -25.85 -1.96
CA ASP A 225 -22.50 -25.07 -2.92
C ASP A 225 -22.60 -23.60 -2.56
N LEU A 226 -21.46 -22.95 -2.44
CA LEU A 226 -21.29 -21.55 -2.05
C LEU A 226 -20.24 -20.91 -2.98
N SER A 227 -20.27 -19.58 -3.12
CA SER A 227 -19.20 -18.86 -3.80
C SER A 227 -17.85 -19.02 -3.08
N THR A 228 -16.76 -18.78 -3.81
CA THR A 228 -15.39 -18.84 -3.27
C THR A 228 -15.20 -17.84 -2.14
N GLU A 229 -15.73 -16.63 -2.32
CA GLU A 229 -15.65 -15.53 -1.37
C GLU A 229 -16.42 -15.87 -0.10
N THR A 230 -17.62 -16.45 -0.22
CA THR A 230 -18.41 -16.88 0.94
C THR A 230 -17.78 -18.07 1.65
N LEU A 231 -17.18 -19.01 0.93
CA LEU A 231 -16.39 -20.09 1.56
C LEU A 231 -15.20 -19.54 2.33
N GLN A 232 -14.50 -18.55 1.79
CA GLN A 232 -13.39 -17.89 2.47
C GLN A 232 -13.86 -17.15 3.72
N ALA A 233 -14.93 -16.35 3.62
CA ALA A 233 -15.54 -15.67 4.76
C ALA A 233 -15.98 -16.66 5.85
N ARG A 234 -16.50 -17.85 5.48
CA ARG A 234 -16.83 -18.91 6.43
C ARG A 234 -15.62 -19.53 7.12
N ARG A 235 -14.50 -19.75 6.40
CA ARG A 235 -13.24 -20.22 7.00
C ARG A 235 -12.71 -19.23 8.03
N GLU A 236 -12.79 -17.97 7.67
CA GLU A 236 -12.45 -16.85 8.53
C GLU A 236 -13.26 -16.79 9.83
N TRP A 237 -14.49 -17.30 9.84
CA TRP A 237 -15.30 -17.46 11.04
C TRP A 237 -14.96 -18.73 11.85
N GLN A 238 -14.23 -19.71 11.30
CA GLN A 238 -14.01 -21.01 11.98
C GLN A 238 -13.24 -20.88 13.29
N ASP A 239 -12.19 -20.06 13.31
CA ASP A 239 -11.40 -19.82 14.53
C ASP A 239 -12.26 -19.14 15.60
N ILE A 240 -13.06 -18.14 15.21
CA ILE A 240 -14.00 -17.43 16.08
C ILE A 240 -15.08 -18.39 16.62
N LEU A 241 -15.62 -19.26 15.76
CA LEU A 241 -16.62 -20.27 16.15
C LEU A 241 -16.07 -21.25 17.17
N LYS A 242 -14.78 -21.63 17.07
CA LYS A 242 -14.13 -22.51 18.03
C LYS A 242 -14.09 -21.85 19.42
N VAL A 243 -13.60 -20.62 19.49
CA VAL A 243 -13.53 -19.87 20.76
C VAL A 243 -14.92 -19.61 21.34
N MET A 244 -15.90 -19.19 20.53
CA MET A 244 -17.26 -18.97 20.99
C MET A 244 -17.95 -20.25 21.51
N LYS A 245 -17.59 -21.43 20.99
CA LYS A 245 -18.08 -22.71 21.51
C LYS A 245 -17.45 -23.02 22.87
N GLU A 246 -16.16 -22.75 23.04
CA GLU A 246 -15.46 -22.89 24.33
C GLU A 246 -16.06 -21.96 25.40
N SER A 247 -16.56 -20.78 25.00
CA SER A 247 -17.26 -19.83 25.88
C SER A 247 -18.77 -20.07 26.05
N ASN A 248 -19.30 -21.24 25.64
CA ASN A 248 -20.72 -21.62 25.80
C ASN A 248 -21.76 -20.69 25.11
N LEU A 249 -21.39 -19.90 24.11
CA LEU A 249 -22.29 -18.95 23.43
C LEU A 249 -23.24 -19.60 22.38
N GLN A 250 -23.10 -20.91 22.16
CA GLN A 250 -23.86 -21.70 21.18
C GLN A 250 -23.91 -21.05 19.78
N PRO A 251 -22.75 -20.75 19.17
CA PRO A 251 -22.73 -20.00 17.93
C PRO A 251 -23.24 -20.84 16.74
N ARG A 252 -23.93 -20.17 15.82
CA ARG A 252 -24.47 -20.73 14.57
C ARG A 252 -23.95 -19.92 13.39
N LEU A 253 -23.53 -20.62 12.34
CA LEU A 253 -23.11 -20.01 11.08
C LEU A 253 -24.26 -20.09 10.07
N LEU A 254 -24.90 -18.95 9.85
CA LEU A 254 -26.02 -18.77 8.93
C LEU A 254 -25.53 -18.43 7.52
N TYR A 255 -26.42 -18.63 6.55
CA TYR A 255 -26.20 -18.24 5.17
C TYR A 255 -26.24 -16.71 4.99
N PRO A 256 -25.40 -16.13 4.10
CA PRO A 256 -24.30 -16.75 3.37
C PRO A 256 -23.06 -17.00 4.24
N ALA A 257 -22.67 -16.05 5.08
CA ALA A 257 -21.57 -16.18 6.04
C ALA A 257 -21.79 -15.26 7.26
N ARG A 258 -22.90 -15.48 7.99
CA ARG A 258 -23.27 -14.67 9.16
C ARG A 258 -23.11 -15.49 10.43
N ILE A 259 -22.39 -14.97 11.42
CA ILE A 259 -22.31 -15.60 12.73
C ILE A 259 -23.46 -15.10 13.60
N SER A 260 -24.19 -16.01 14.24
CA SER A 260 -25.19 -15.68 15.24
C SER A 260 -24.97 -16.44 16.53
N PHE A 261 -25.23 -15.81 17.66
CA PHE A 261 -25.11 -16.43 18.97
C PHE A 261 -26.07 -15.76 19.96
N LYS A 262 -26.37 -16.45 21.05
CA LYS A 262 -27.22 -15.91 22.11
C LYS A 262 -26.34 -15.18 23.12
N TYR A 263 -26.69 -13.94 23.44
CA TYR A 263 -25.97 -13.12 24.41
C TYR A 263 -26.98 -12.27 25.19
N GLU A 264 -26.93 -12.31 26.52
CA GLU A 264 -27.86 -11.59 27.41
C GLU A 264 -29.36 -11.82 27.07
N GLY A 265 -29.71 -13.04 26.61
CA GLY A 265 -31.09 -13.40 26.25
C GLY A 265 -31.48 -13.13 24.79
N GLU A 266 -30.73 -12.30 24.08
CA GLU A 266 -31.02 -11.91 22.68
C GLU A 266 -30.13 -12.66 21.67
N ILE A 267 -30.66 -12.89 20.47
CA ILE A 267 -29.86 -13.44 19.35
C ILE A 267 -29.18 -12.28 18.64
N LYS A 268 -27.85 -12.18 18.75
CA LYS A 268 -27.05 -11.24 17.99
C LYS A 268 -26.53 -11.89 16.73
N SER A 269 -26.49 -11.16 15.62
CA SER A 269 -26.06 -11.66 14.31
C SER A 269 -25.15 -10.67 13.61
N PHE A 270 -24.00 -11.14 13.12
CA PHE A 270 -22.98 -10.30 12.48
C PHE A 270 -22.61 -10.85 11.11
N THR A 271 -22.51 -9.95 10.13
CA THR A 271 -22.04 -10.25 8.76
C THR A 271 -20.54 -10.05 8.61
N ASP A 272 -19.95 -9.18 9.43
CA ASP A 272 -18.57 -8.72 9.34
C ASP A 272 -17.88 -8.87 10.70
N LYS A 273 -16.62 -9.27 10.66
CA LYS A 273 -15.72 -9.34 11.83
C LYS A 273 -15.52 -7.98 12.47
N GLN A 274 -15.47 -6.90 11.69
CA GLN A 274 -15.27 -5.57 12.24
C GLN A 274 -16.44 -5.17 13.17
N LYS A 275 -17.68 -5.41 12.73
CA LYS A 275 -18.87 -5.17 13.57
C LYS A 275 -18.90 -6.04 14.82
N LEU A 276 -18.47 -7.31 14.71
CA LEU A 276 -18.33 -8.17 15.88
C LEU A 276 -17.26 -7.63 16.84
N ARG A 277 -16.15 -7.10 16.33
CA ARG A 277 -15.08 -6.50 17.13
C ARG A 277 -15.57 -5.27 17.89
N GLU A 278 -16.25 -4.35 17.21
CA GLU A 278 -16.87 -3.18 17.82
C GLU A 278 -17.83 -3.58 18.94
N PHE A 279 -18.65 -4.60 18.71
CA PHE A 279 -19.55 -5.15 19.74
C PHE A 279 -18.78 -5.74 20.93
N SER A 280 -17.71 -6.50 20.66
CA SER A 280 -16.93 -7.19 21.70
C SER A 280 -16.12 -6.24 22.59
N ILE A 281 -15.70 -5.08 22.06
CA ILE A 281 -14.98 -4.05 22.84
C ILE A 281 -15.83 -3.57 24.02
N THR A 282 -17.13 -3.35 23.79
CA THR A 282 -18.06 -2.84 24.80
C THR A 282 -18.53 -3.91 25.80
N LYS A 283 -18.17 -5.19 25.61
CA LYS A 283 -18.68 -6.32 26.39
C LYS A 283 -17.50 -7.16 26.94
N PRO A 284 -17.13 -7.01 28.23
CA PRO A 284 -15.97 -7.68 28.82
C PRO A 284 -15.95 -9.21 28.63
N ALA A 285 -17.12 -9.86 28.70
CA ALA A 285 -17.26 -11.31 28.50
C ALA A 285 -16.89 -11.80 27.08
N LEU A 286 -16.82 -10.90 26.09
CA LEU A 286 -16.54 -11.21 24.68
C LEU A 286 -15.14 -10.77 24.24
N GLN A 287 -14.35 -10.15 25.12
CA GLN A 287 -13.01 -9.63 24.79
C GLN A 287 -11.98 -10.73 24.46
N GLN A 288 -12.21 -11.97 24.94
CA GLN A 288 -11.35 -13.12 24.66
C GLN A 288 -11.52 -13.66 23.23
N ILE A 289 -12.50 -13.18 22.46
CA ILE A 289 -12.74 -13.63 21.09
C ILE A 289 -11.67 -13.02 20.17
N PRO A 290 -10.79 -13.83 19.54
CA PRO A 290 -9.75 -13.32 18.67
C PRO A 290 -10.36 -12.65 17.44
N THR A 291 -10.24 -11.33 17.39
CA THR A 291 -10.58 -10.51 16.23
C THR A 291 -9.28 -10.12 15.53
N SER A 292 -8.73 -10.98 14.67
CA SER A 292 -7.55 -10.67 13.84
C SER A 292 -7.73 -9.30 13.15
N LYS A 293 -6.79 -8.35 13.11
CA LYS A 293 -5.34 -8.42 12.87
C LYS A 293 -4.51 -7.81 14.02
N ARG A 294 -3.51 -8.53 14.52
CA ARG A 294 -2.26 -7.90 15.01
C ARG A 294 -1.48 -7.49 13.75
N GLY A 295 -1.55 -6.21 13.39
CA GLY A 295 -0.58 -5.62 12.47
C GLY A 295 0.76 -5.64 13.18
N THR A 296 1.68 -6.47 12.71
CA THR A 296 3.09 -6.38 13.06
C THR A 296 3.64 -5.17 12.31
N HIS A 297 3.55 -3.98 12.90
CA HIS A 297 4.59 -2.98 12.73
C HIS A 297 5.70 -3.39 13.68
N THR A 298 6.74 -4.02 13.12
CA THR A 298 8.06 -4.02 13.73
C THR A 298 8.72 -2.70 13.37
N ASP A 299 9.27 -2.09 14.41
CA ASP A 299 9.98 -0.80 14.45
C ASP A 299 11.12 -0.66 13.42
#